data_AF-A0A924KDC0-F1
#
_entry.id   AF-A0A924KDC0-F1
#
_cell.length_a   1.000
_cell.length_b   1.000
_cell.length_c   1.000
_cell.angle_alpha   90.00
_cell.angle_beta   90.00
_cell.angle_gamma   90.00
#
_symmetry.space_group_name_H-M   'P 1'
#
loop_
_entity.id
_entity.type
_entity.pdbx_description
1 polymer ?
#
loop_
_entity_poly.entity_id
_entity_poly.type
_entity_poly.pdbx_seq_one_letter_code
_entity_poly.pdbx_strand_id
1 'polypeptide(L)' 'EKCDIIGEKGKISFAFFGNQIILTTESKTILMDFENPLHIQQNMIEKTVNYFLGNGDNPCSLEDALLSLKIMEEFGKVHD' A
#
# COMPACT_ATOMS: atom_id res chain seq x y z
N GLU A 1 -14.84 3.34 0.69
CA GLU A 1 -13.78 3.53 -0.33
C GLU A 1 -13.13 2.19 -0.64
N LYS A 2 -13.05 1.83 -1.92
CA LYS A 2 -12.65 0.52 -2.42
C LYS A 2 -11.52 0.74 -3.43
N CYS A 3 -10.49 -0.10 -3.38
CA CYS A 3 -9.40 -0.10 -4.33
C CYS A 3 -9.50 -1.33 -5.23
N ASP A 4 -9.31 -1.12 -6.53
CA ASP A 4 -9.31 -2.16 -7.55
C ASP A 4 -7.96 -2.13 -8.29
N ILE A 5 -7.26 -3.27 -8.30
CA ILE A 5 -6.06 -3.49 -9.11
C ILE A 5 -6.49 -4.35 -10.30
N ILE A 6 -6.44 -3.78 -11.50
CA ILE A 6 -6.91 -4.42 -12.73
C ILE A 6 -5.71 -4.89 -13.54
N GLY A 7 -5.74 -6.16 -13.96
CA GLY A 7 -4.78 -6.74 -14.89
C GLY A 7 -5.49 -7.47 -16.02
N GLU A 8 -4.73 -7.91 -17.02
CA GLU A 8 -5.28 -8.57 -18.22
C GLU A 8 -6.08 -9.84 -17.93
N LYS A 9 -5.79 -10.52 -16.81
CA LYS A 9 -6.39 -11.82 -16.44
C LYS A 9 -7.47 -11.70 -15.36
N GLY A 10 -7.80 -10.48 -14.94
CA GLY A 10 -8.75 -10.27 -13.87
C GLY A 10 -8.45 -9.06 -12.98
N LYS A 11 -9.02 -9.08 -11.78
CA LYS A 11 -9.02 -7.94 -10.86
C LYS A 11 -8.89 -8.39 -9.41
N ILE A 12 -8.09 -7.65 -8.64
CA ILE A 12 -8.07 -7.73 -7.18
C ILE A 12 -8.85 -6.54 -6.63
N SER A 13 -9.78 -6.79 -5.72
CA SER A 13 -10.62 -5.78 -5.07
C SER A 13 -10.46 -5.87 -3.55
N PHE A 14 -10.27 -4.74 -2.89
CA PHE A 14 -10.25 -4.66 -1.43
C PHE A 14 -10.75 -3.30 -0.94
N ALA A 15 -11.14 -3.22 0.33
CA ALA A 15 -11.50 -1.97 0.98
C ALA A 15 -10.35 -1.48 1.86
N PHE A 16 -10.17 -0.16 1.96
CA PHE A 16 -9.18 0.44 2.87
C PHE A 16 -9.46 0.11 4.34
N PHE A 17 -10.74 0.04 4.68
CA PHE A 17 -11.23 -0.45 5.95
C PHE A 17 -11.97 -1.76 5.70
N GLY A 18 -11.46 -2.84 6.25
CA GLY A 18 -11.97 -4.18 6.03
C GLY A 18 -10.87 -5.21 6.29
N ASN A 19 -11.19 -6.47 6.08
CA ASN A 19 -10.31 -7.58 6.38
C ASN A 19 -10.38 -8.66 5.29
N GLN A 20 -10.80 -8.29 4.08
CA GLN A 20 -11.04 -9.20 2.98
C GLN A 20 -10.48 -8.64 1.67
N ILE A 21 -9.88 -9.54 0.88
CA ILE A 21 -9.39 -9.33 -0.47
C ILE A 21 -10.13 -10.27 -1.40
N ILE A 22 -10.63 -9.74 -2.52
CA ILE A 22 -11.36 -10.50 -3.53
C ILE A 22 -10.52 -10.55 -4.81
N LEU A 23 -10.17 -11.75 -5.27
CA LEU A 23 -9.56 -11.97 -6.58
C LEU A 23 -10.62 -12.53 -7.54
N THR A 24 -10.91 -11.81 -8.61
CA THR A 24 -11.80 -12.27 -9.69
C THR A 24 -10.99 -12.46 -10.96
N THR A 25 -11.09 -13.63 -11.55
CA THR A 25 -10.52 -14.00 -12.86
C THR A 25 -11.65 -14.48 -13.77
N GLU A 26 -11.37 -14.73 -15.04
CA GLU A 26 -12.39 -15.26 -15.98
C GLU A 26 -13.05 -16.57 -15.50
N SER A 27 -12.29 -17.42 -14.79
CA SER A 27 -12.75 -18.76 -14.39
C SER A 27 -13.25 -18.85 -12.96
N LYS A 28 -12.90 -17.90 -12.08
CA LYS A 28 -13.22 -18.00 -10.65
C LYS A 28 -13.12 -16.68 -9.90
N THR A 29 -13.82 -16.65 -8.76
CA THR A 29 -13.67 -15.65 -7.71
C THR A 29 -13.15 -16.33 -6.43
N ILE A 30 -12.13 -15.75 -5.82
CA ILE A 30 -11.52 -16.21 -4.56
C ILE A 30 -11.66 -15.10 -3.53
N LEU A 31 -12.11 -15.45 -2.33
CA LEU A 31 -12.14 -14.58 -1.16
C LEU A 31 -11.01 -15.00 -0.21
N MET A 32 -10.21 -14.02 0.22
CA MET A 32 -9.11 -14.20 1.16
C MET A 32 -9.33 -13.23 2.32
N ASP A 33 -9.49 -13.78 3.51
CA ASP A 33 -9.61 -12.99 4.74
C ASP A 33 -8.23 -12.83 5.39
N PHE A 34 -8.01 -11.71 6.06
CA PHE A 34 -6.78 -11.42 6.81
C PHE A 34 -7.12 -10.81 8.17
N GLU A 35 -6.22 -10.92 9.13
CA GLU A 35 -6.37 -10.22 10.40
C GLU A 35 -5.77 -8.83 10.31
N ASN A 36 -6.54 -7.81 10.71
CA ASN A 36 -6.01 -6.47 10.83
C ASN A 36 -5.01 -6.39 11.99
N PRO A 37 -3.88 -5.70 11.82
CA PRO A 37 -2.94 -5.53 12.91
C PRO A 37 -3.57 -4.69 14.03
N LEU A 38 -3.30 -5.07 15.27
CA LEU A 38 -3.78 -4.34 16.46
C LEU A 38 -3.29 -2.88 16.48
N HIS A 39 -2.07 -2.65 15.98
CA HIS A 39 -1.44 -1.34 15.89
C HIS A 39 -0.91 -1.12 14.47
N ILE A 40 -1.60 -0.29 13.69
CA ILE A 40 -1.29 -0.06 12.26
C ILE A 40 0.16 0.39 12.05
N GLN A 41 0.66 1.31 12.89
CA GLN A 41 1.98 1.92 12.74
C GLN A 41 3.13 1.10 13.32
N GLN A 42 2.85 0.01 14.05
CA GLN A 42 3.86 -0.75 14.79
C GLN A 42 4.99 -1.23 13.87
N ASN A 43 4.66 -1.76 12.69
CA ASN A 43 5.64 -2.24 11.71
C ASN A 43 6.60 -1.12 11.26
N MET A 44 6.06 0.07 10.97
CA MET A 44 6.88 1.21 10.56
C MET A 44 7.77 1.72 11.69
N ILE A 45 7.25 1.80 12.92
CA ILE A 45 8.00 2.22 14.11
C ILE A 45 9.16 1.26 14.36
N GLU A 46 8.89 -0.04 14.37
CA GLU A 46 9.90 -1.07 14.63
C GLU A 46 11.03 -1.03 13.60
N LYS A 47 10.70 -0.96 12.31
CA LYS A 47 11.72 -0.83 11.26
C LYS A 47 12.54 0.45 11.37
N THR A 48 11.89 1.56 11.72
CA THR A 48 12.57 2.85 11.91
C THR A 48 13.56 2.79 13.08
N VAL A 49 13.16 2.20 14.20
CA VAL A 49 14.05 1.99 15.35
C VAL A 49 15.22 1.08 14.97
N ASN A 50 14.96 -0.04 14.29
CA ASN A 50 16.00 -0.95 13.84
C ASN A 50 17.02 -0.28 12.91
N TYR A 51 16.57 0.60 12.00
CA TYR A 51 17.47 1.39 11.16
C TYR A 51 18.41 2.28 11.99
N PHE A 52 17.87 3.05 12.94
CA PHE A 52 18.71 3.93 13.77
C PHE A 52 19.65 3.19 14.71
N LEU A 53 19.33 1.94 15.07
CA LEU A 53 20.22 1.06 15.84
C LEU A 53 21.26 0.33 14.98
N GLY A 54 21.21 0.48 13.65
CA GLY A 54 22.10 -0.23 12.73
C GLY A 54 21.75 -1.70 12.52
N ASN A 55 20.53 -2.11 12.90
CA ASN A 55 20.03 -3.48 12.84
C ASN A 55 19.18 -3.77 11.57
N GLY A 56 19.08 -2.81 10.65
CA GLY A 56 18.33 -2.99 9.42
C GLY A 56 18.43 -1.77 8.50
N ASP A 57 17.87 -1.91 7.31
CA ASP A 57 17.82 -0.84 6.32
C ASP A 57 16.74 0.18 6.64
N ASN A 58 16.90 1.39 6.09
CA ASN A 58 15.90 2.43 6.19
C ASN A 58 14.58 1.95 5.54
N PRO A 59 13.44 1.90 6.26
CA PRO A 59 12.17 1.44 5.70
C PRO A 59 11.56 2.40 4.65
N CYS A 60 12.13 3.57 4.45
CA CYS A 60 11.67 4.57 3.49
C CYS A 60 12.86 5.28 2.81
N SER A 61 13.09 4.99 1.53
CA SER A 61 14.18 5.60 0.77
C SER A 61 13.91 7.08 0.46
N LEU A 62 14.97 7.87 0.28
CA LEU A 62 14.82 9.27 -0.14
C LEU A 62 14.29 9.33 -1.58
N GLU A 63 14.70 8.39 -2.41
CA GLU A 63 14.32 8.27 -3.81
C GLU A 63 12.81 8.09 -3.98
N ASP A 64 12.20 7.16 -3.22
CA ASP A 64 10.75 6.92 -3.24
C ASP A 64 9.96 8.12 -2.71
N ALA A 65 10.47 8.78 -1.66
CA ALA A 65 9.87 9.98 -1.10
C ALA A 65 9.86 11.13 -2.12
N LEU A 66 10.99 11.38 -2.80
CA LEU A 66 11.09 12.41 -3.83
C LEU A 66 10.19 12.12 -5.03
N LEU A 67 10.07 10.85 -5.44
CA LEU A 67 9.16 10.48 -6.53
C LEU A 67 7.70 10.74 -6.15
N SER A 68 7.30 10.37 -4.94
CA SER A 68 5.94 10.58 -4.43
C SER A 68 5.61 12.07 -4.33
N LEU A 69 6.55 12.88 -3.82
CA LEU A 69 6.41 14.34 -3.73
C LEU A 69 6.21 14.99 -5.09
N LYS A 70 7.02 14.61 -6.09
CA LYS A 70 6.87 15.12 -7.47
C LYS A 70 5.48 14.84 -8.02
N ILE A 71 4.96 13.63 -7.85
CA ILE A 71 3.61 13.28 -8.31
C ILE A 71 2.55 14.14 -7.61
N MET A 72 2.65 14.31 -6.28
CA MET A 72 1.74 15.17 -5.52
C MET A 72 1.80 16.64 -5.98
N GLU A 73 3.00 17.15 -6.28
CA GLU A 73 3.18 18.50 -6.84
C GLU A 73 2.49 18.63 -8.21
N GLU A 74 2.64 17.65 -9.11
CA GLU A 74 1.96 17.68 -10.40
C GLU A 74 0.42 17.73 -10.26
N PHE A 75 -0.16 16.96 -9.33
CA PHE A 75 -1.60 17.02 -9.06
C PHE A 75 -2.05 18.34 -8.41
N GLY A 76 -1.16 19.03 -7.69
CA GLY A 76 -1.45 20.30 -7.02
C GLY A 76 -1.34 21.53 -7.91
N LYS A 77 -0.79 21.41 -9.13
CA LYS A 77 -0.71 22.53 -10.07
C LYS A 77 -2.12 22.90 -10.55
N VAL A 78 -2.48 24.16 -10.40
CA VAL A 78 -3.67 24.72 -11.06
C VAL A 78 -3.34 24.82 -12.55
N HIS A 79 -4.08 24.09 -13.37
CA HIS A 79 -4.06 24.29 -14.82
C HIS A 79 -5.01 25.46 -15.13
N ASP A 80 -4.46 26.52 -15.74
CA ASP A 80 -5.25 27.58 -16.39
C ASP A 80 -5.98 27.05 -17.64
#